data_AF-A0A369Z4L8-F1
#
_entry.id   AF-A0A369Z4L8-F1
#
_cell.length_a   1.000
_cell.length_b   1.000
_cell.length_c   1.000
_cell.angle_alpha   90.00
_cell.angle_beta   90.00
_cell.angle_gamma   90.00
#
_symmetry.space_group_name_H-M   'P 1'
#
loop_
_entity.id
_entity.type
_entity.pdbx_description
1 polymer ?
#
loop_
_entity_poly.entity_id
_entity_poly.type
_entity_poly.pdbx_seq_one_letter_code
_entity_poly.pdbx_strand_id
1 'polypeptide(L)'
;MYKGITLLETLIVLFILSLTLAFALPKWQKNDPKYFLEKEQQRLYFFLRNIQARAENSSAIWFILANQDRANQRWCITAQVKSDLFCDCFHPQNCPKNLYAHFYYPYFEGKTMLLGPKLYPSEVAVKFNGARNTMETNCFMLQAEEHRTLFSFFNVGSIKLKSDQAASACTR
;
A
#
# COMPACT_ATOMS: atom_id res chain seq x y z
N MET A 1 -49.53 -38.15 3.07
CA MET A 1 -48.40 -39.03 3.43
C MET A 1 -47.11 -38.25 3.23
N TYR A 2 -46.45 -37.84 4.32
CA TYR A 2 -45.11 -37.26 4.23
C TYR A 2 -44.14 -38.38 3.84
N LYS A 3 -43.56 -38.31 2.64
CA LYS A 3 -42.43 -39.18 2.27
C LYS A 3 -41.27 -38.77 3.18
N GLY A 4 -40.87 -39.66 4.08
CA GLY A 4 -39.72 -39.44 4.96
C GLY A 4 -38.46 -39.26 4.11
N ILE A 5 -37.68 -38.24 4.43
CA ILE A 5 -36.38 -38.00 3.80
C ILE A 5 -35.47 -39.18 4.13
N THR A 6 -34.84 -39.77 3.12
CA THR A 6 -33.92 -40.89 3.33
C THR A 6 -32.58 -40.40 3.88
N LEU A 7 -31.91 -41.22 4.70
CA LEU A 7 -30.58 -40.91 5.24
C LEU A 7 -29.54 -40.67 4.12
N LEU A 8 -29.73 -41.29 2.95
CA LEU A 8 -28.92 -41.07 1.77
C LEU A 8 -29.10 -39.65 1.21
N GLU A 9 -30.35 -39.18 1.09
CA GLU A 9 -30.64 -37.82 0.60
C GLU A 9 -30.07 -36.75 1.54
N THR A 10 -30.14 -36.95 2.87
CA THR A 10 -29.55 -35.98 3.81
C THR A 10 -28.03 -35.91 3.68
N LEU A 11 -27.36 -37.06 3.49
CA LEU A 11 -25.91 -37.13 3.27
C LEU A 11 -25.48 -36.48 1.94
N ILE A 12 -26.24 -36.71 0.86
CA ILE A 12 -25.97 -36.09 -0.44
C ILE A 12 -26.13 -34.57 -0.34
N VAL A 13 -27.18 -34.09 0.32
CA VAL A 13 -27.39 -32.64 0.53
C VAL A 13 -26.25 -32.03 1.34
N LEU A 14 -25.84 -32.66 2.45
CA LEU A 14 -24.70 -32.20 3.26
C LEU A 14 -23.38 -32.18 2.48
N PHE A 15 -23.15 -33.19 1.63
CA PHE A 15 -21.97 -33.26 0.79
C PHE A 15 -21.95 -32.15 -0.26
N ILE A 16 -23.08 -31.90 -0.95
CA ILE A 16 -23.19 -30.78 -1.89
C ILE A 16 -23.01 -29.44 -1.17
N LEU A 17 -23.61 -29.28 0.01
CA LEU A 17 -23.48 -28.06 0.80
C LEU A 17 -22.02 -27.81 1.20
N SER A 18 -21.31 -28.84 1.69
CA SER A 18 -19.90 -28.70 2.09
C SER A 18 -19.01 -28.37 0.90
N LEU A 19 -19.27 -28.96 -0.27
CA LEU A 19 -18.54 -28.68 -1.49
C LEU A 19 -18.74 -27.22 -1.93
N THR A 20 -19.98 -26.73 -1.93
CA THR A 20 -20.28 -25.33 -2.30
C THR A 20 -19.65 -24.33 -1.33
N LEU A 21 -19.68 -24.61 -0.02
CA LEU A 21 -19.02 -23.79 1.00
C LEU A 21 -17.50 -23.74 0.82
N ALA A 22 -16.86 -24.88 0.51
CA ALA A 22 -15.42 -24.94 0.27
C ALA A 22 -14.95 -24.04 -0.88
N PHE A 23 -15.79 -23.85 -1.90
CA PHE A 23 -15.48 -22.97 -3.04
C PHE A 23 -15.92 -21.51 -2.85
N ALA A 24 -17.01 -21.25 -2.11
CA ALA A 24 -17.53 -19.91 -1.89
C ALA A 24 -16.71 -19.09 -0.88
N LEU A 25 -16.28 -19.71 0.23
CA LEU A 25 -15.53 -19.05 1.31
C LEU A 25 -14.23 -18.35 0.84
N PRO A 26 -13.33 -18.98 0.07
CA PRO A 26 -12.09 -18.33 -0.36
C PRO A 26 -12.32 -17.17 -1.35
N LYS A 27 -13.45 -17.14 -2.07
CA LYS A 27 -13.80 -16.01 -2.93
C LYS A 27 -14.34 -14.83 -2.15
N TRP A 28 -15.15 -15.08 -1.12
CA TRP A 28 -15.69 -14.01 -0.26
C TRP A 28 -14.58 -13.32 0.53
N GLN A 29 -13.63 -14.08 1.10
CA GLN A 29 -12.50 -13.54 1.83
C GLN A 29 -11.54 -12.69 0.95
N LYS A 30 -11.54 -12.89 -0.37
CA LYS A 30 -10.78 -12.07 -1.32
C LYS A 30 -11.39 -10.69 -1.57
N ASN A 31 -12.63 -10.44 -1.17
CA ASN A 31 -13.27 -9.13 -1.28
C ASN A 31 -13.34 -8.41 0.08
N ASP A 32 -12.54 -8.84 1.04
CA ASP A 32 -12.42 -8.19 2.34
C ASP A 32 -11.51 -6.95 2.22
N PRO A 33 -12.00 -5.73 2.51
CA PRO A 33 -11.18 -4.52 2.48
C PRO A 33 -9.95 -4.60 3.39
N LYS A 34 -10.05 -5.32 4.51
CA LYS A 34 -8.92 -5.58 5.40
C LYS A 34 -7.83 -6.41 4.73
N TYR A 35 -8.22 -7.41 3.93
CA TYR A 35 -7.27 -8.21 3.16
C TYR A 35 -6.51 -7.37 2.13
N PHE A 36 -7.21 -6.49 1.40
CA PHE A 36 -6.55 -5.57 0.46
C PHE A 36 -5.56 -4.66 1.17
N LEU A 37 -5.96 -4.08 2.29
CA LEU A 37 -5.12 -3.18 3.07
C LEU A 37 -3.85 -3.88 3.58
N GLU A 38 -3.97 -5.04 4.23
CA GLU A 38 -2.83 -5.75 4.82
C GLU A 38 -1.82 -6.20 3.76
N LYS A 39 -2.31 -6.66 2.61
CA LYS A 39 -1.44 -7.06 1.48
C LYS A 39 -0.74 -5.87 0.86
N GLU A 40 -1.47 -4.78 0.63
CA GLU A 40 -0.92 -3.56 0.06
C GLU A 40 0.08 -2.90 1.04
N GLN A 41 -0.23 -2.90 2.33
CA GLN A 41 0.65 -2.46 3.42
C GLN A 41 2.00 -3.19 3.39
N GLN A 42 1.98 -4.52 3.35
CA GLN A 42 3.21 -5.33 3.34
C GLN A 42 4.07 -5.04 2.11
N ARG A 43 3.45 -4.99 0.93
CA ARG A 43 4.14 -4.71 -0.33
C ARG A 43 4.78 -3.33 -0.33
N LEU A 44 4.03 -2.31 0.09
CA LEU A 44 4.53 -0.95 0.20
C LEU A 44 5.66 -0.84 1.23
N TYR A 45 5.53 -1.51 2.38
CA TYR A 45 6.60 -1.57 3.39
C TYR A 45 7.89 -2.17 2.81
N PHE A 46 7.81 -3.30 2.11
CA PHE A 46 8.99 -3.91 1.49
C PHE A 46 9.60 -3.03 0.39
N PHE A 47 8.77 -2.38 -0.42
CA PHE A 47 9.23 -1.40 -1.39
C PHE A 47 10.05 -0.30 -0.71
N LEU A 48 9.51 0.33 0.34
CA LEU A 48 10.20 1.41 1.05
C LEU A 48 11.49 0.94 1.73
N ARG A 49 11.50 -0.26 2.32
CA ARG A 49 12.72 -0.84 2.91
C ARG A 49 13.80 -1.13 1.86
N ASN A 50 13.41 -1.57 0.66
CA ASN A 50 14.33 -1.77 -0.46
C ASN A 50 14.92 -0.42 -0.91
N ILE A 51 14.10 0.62 -1.04
CA ILE A 51 14.58 1.97 -1.36
C ILE A 51 15.51 2.52 -0.27
N GLN A 52 15.19 2.31 1.01
CA GLN A 52 16.07 2.70 2.11
C GLN A 52 17.44 2.03 1.99
N ALA A 53 17.49 0.71 1.75
CA ALA A 53 18.75 0.00 1.55
C ALA A 53 19.55 0.51 0.34
N ARG A 54 18.87 0.91 -0.74
CA ARG A 54 19.50 1.55 -1.91
C ARG A 54 20.06 2.93 -1.58
N ALA A 55 19.34 3.72 -0.79
CA ALA A 55 19.81 5.01 -0.31
C ALA A 55 21.09 4.83 0.52
N GLU A 56 21.08 3.90 1.48
CA GLU A 56 22.24 3.55 2.30
C GLU A 56 23.45 3.13 1.43
N ASN A 57 23.24 2.21 0.48
CA ASN A 57 24.31 1.71 -0.40
C ASN A 57 24.91 2.81 -1.31
N SER A 58 24.08 3.72 -1.80
CA SER A 58 24.54 4.84 -2.65
C SER A 58 25.08 6.04 -1.86
N SER A 59 24.90 6.06 -0.52
CA SER A 59 25.14 7.24 0.34
C SER A 59 24.42 8.52 -0.12
N ALA A 60 23.46 8.42 -1.04
CA ALA A 60 22.74 9.54 -1.61
C ALA A 60 21.48 9.88 -0.81
N ILE A 61 20.94 11.08 -1.03
CA ILE A 61 19.61 11.43 -0.55
C ILE A 61 18.59 10.98 -1.59
N TRP A 62 17.60 10.23 -1.16
CA TRP A 62 16.49 9.75 -1.98
C TRP A 62 15.19 10.44 -1.58
N PHE A 63 14.41 10.87 -2.56
CA PHE A 63 13.10 11.46 -2.39
C PHE A 63 12.02 10.42 -2.65
N ILE A 64 11.07 10.35 -1.72
CA ILE A 64 9.82 9.61 -1.86
C ILE A 64 8.74 10.62 -2.19
N LEU A 65 8.14 10.49 -3.36
CA LEU A 65 7.05 11.31 -3.86
C LEU A 65 5.77 10.47 -3.85
N ALA A 66 4.71 11.02 -3.28
CA ALA A 66 3.39 10.38 -3.21
C ALA A 66 2.46 11.06 -4.22
N ASN A 67 2.13 10.38 -5.31
CA ASN A 67 1.23 10.90 -6.33
C ASN A 67 -0.17 10.38 -6.08
N GLN A 68 -1.14 11.29 -6.14
CA GLN A 68 -2.53 10.98 -5.83
C GLN A 68 -3.45 11.61 -6.86
N ASP A 69 -4.34 10.80 -7.43
CA ASP A 69 -5.45 11.24 -8.27
C ASP A 69 -6.76 10.83 -7.59
N ARG A 70 -7.37 11.79 -6.89
CA ARG A 70 -8.62 11.57 -6.14
C ARG A 70 -9.82 11.36 -7.06
N ALA A 71 -9.82 11.94 -8.26
CA ALA A 71 -10.94 11.84 -9.18
C ALA A 71 -11.08 10.40 -9.69
N ASN A 72 -9.96 9.73 -9.97
CA ASN A 72 -9.95 8.37 -10.48
C ASN A 72 -9.59 7.31 -9.43
N GLN A 73 -9.46 7.68 -8.15
CA GLN A 73 -9.03 6.81 -7.05
C GLN A 73 -7.71 6.07 -7.34
N ARG A 74 -6.75 6.77 -7.94
CA ARG A 74 -5.42 6.21 -8.25
C ARG A 74 -4.37 6.87 -7.38
N TRP A 75 -3.35 6.10 -7.05
CA TRP A 75 -2.16 6.62 -6.38
C TRP A 75 -0.97 5.78 -6.80
N CYS A 76 0.22 6.35 -6.68
CA CYS A 76 1.48 5.65 -6.89
C CYS A 76 2.59 6.37 -6.11
N ILE A 77 3.72 5.69 -5.92
CA ILE A 77 4.88 6.28 -5.26
C ILE A 77 6.07 6.25 -6.19
N THR A 78 6.76 7.38 -6.28
CA THR A 78 8.08 7.47 -6.91
C THR A 78 9.15 7.55 -5.83
N ALA A 79 10.18 6.73 -5.96
CA ALA A 79 11.42 6.86 -5.23
C ALA A 79 12.54 7.23 -6.19
N GLN A 80 13.22 8.35 -5.99
CA GLN A 80 14.28 8.82 -6.89
C GLN A 80 15.44 9.43 -6.10
N VAL A 81 16.61 9.55 -6.74
CA VAL A 81 17.71 10.34 -6.17
C VAL A 81 17.33 11.83 -6.14
N LYS A 82 17.78 12.55 -5.11
CA LYS A 82 17.58 13.99 -4.96
C LYS A 82 18.01 14.73 -6.23
N SER A 83 17.09 15.51 -6.78
CA SER A 83 17.30 16.38 -7.94
C SER A 83 16.25 17.49 -7.93
N ASP A 84 16.44 18.50 -8.77
CA ASP A 84 15.48 19.57 -9.02
C ASP A 84 14.32 19.12 -9.92
N LEU A 85 14.50 17.99 -10.63
CA LEU A 85 13.47 17.35 -11.44
C LEU A 85 12.76 16.26 -10.63
N PHE A 86 11.44 16.26 -10.65
CA PHE A 86 10.60 15.25 -9.99
C PHE A 86 9.88 14.38 -11.03
N CYS A 87 9.92 13.07 -10.83
CA CYS A 87 9.28 12.12 -11.72
C CYS A 87 7.85 11.81 -11.29
N ASP A 88 6.92 12.01 -12.23
CA ASP A 88 5.53 11.62 -12.10
C ASP A 88 5.37 10.12 -12.42
N CYS A 89 4.92 9.34 -11.43
CA CYS A 89 4.66 7.92 -11.64
C CYS A 89 3.46 7.63 -12.54
N PHE A 90 2.58 8.62 -12.83
CA PHE A 90 1.56 8.44 -13.86
C PHE A 90 2.14 8.53 -15.28
N HIS A 91 3.31 9.15 -15.44
CA HIS A 91 3.99 9.34 -16.72
C HIS A 91 5.48 8.98 -16.64
N PRO A 92 5.84 7.70 -16.37
CA PRO A 92 7.21 7.29 -16.09
C PRO A 92 8.17 7.50 -17.26
N GLN A 93 7.65 7.55 -18.50
CA GLN A 93 8.45 7.78 -19.72
C GLN A 93 9.12 9.16 -19.76
N ASN A 94 8.55 10.13 -19.04
CA ASN A 94 9.07 11.50 -18.99
C ASN A 94 10.19 11.64 -17.94
N CYS A 95 10.46 10.59 -17.16
CA CYS A 95 11.45 10.62 -16.10
C CYS A 95 12.87 10.43 -16.65
N PRO A 96 13.80 11.37 -16.38
CA PRO A 96 15.20 11.23 -16.75
C PRO A 96 15.85 9.99 -16.11
N LYS A 97 16.58 9.20 -16.90
CA LYS A 97 17.21 7.94 -16.44
C LYS A 97 18.28 8.15 -15.36
N ASN A 98 18.91 9.32 -15.31
CA ASN A 98 19.93 9.66 -14.31
C ASN A 98 19.37 9.82 -12.88
N LEU A 99 18.05 9.88 -12.71
CA LEU A 99 17.41 9.97 -11.40
C LEU A 99 17.23 8.61 -10.71
N TYR A 100 17.52 7.51 -11.42
CA TYR A 100 17.37 6.14 -10.94
C TYR A 100 16.00 5.91 -10.28
N ALA A 101 14.94 6.45 -10.91
CA ALA A 101 13.60 6.41 -10.34
C ALA A 101 13.05 4.97 -10.30
N HIS A 102 12.49 4.63 -9.15
CA HIS A 102 11.76 3.41 -8.88
C HIS A 102 10.30 3.75 -8.61
N PHE A 103 9.40 3.03 -9.25
CA PHE A 103 7.96 3.30 -9.15
C PHE A 103 7.26 2.15 -8.42
N TYR A 104 6.32 2.52 -7.57
CA TYR A 104 5.41 1.61 -6.90
C TYR A 104 3.99 1.91 -7.36
N TYR A 105 3.30 0.86 -7.82
CA TYR A 105 1.90 0.91 -8.21
C TYR A 105 1.10 -0.02 -7.30
N PRO A 106 -0.11 0.39 -6.87
CA PRO A 106 -0.94 -0.42 -6.01
C PRO A 106 -1.32 -1.71 -6.71
N TYR A 107 -1.30 -2.83 -5.97
CA TYR A 107 -1.69 -4.11 -6.54
C TYR A 107 -3.20 -4.22 -6.71
N PHE A 108 -3.96 -3.57 -5.82
CA PHE A 108 -5.41 -3.49 -5.88
C PHE A 108 -5.85 -2.07 -6.26
N GLU A 109 -5.78 -1.76 -7.56
CA GLU A 109 -6.20 -0.46 -8.09
C GLU A 109 -7.66 -0.15 -7.72
N GLY A 110 -7.94 1.08 -7.28
CA GLY A 110 -9.26 1.53 -6.85
C GLY A 110 -9.76 0.93 -5.53
N LYS A 111 -9.03 0.00 -4.90
CA LYS A 111 -9.39 -0.60 -3.60
C LYS A 111 -8.67 0.05 -2.42
N THR A 112 -7.55 0.71 -2.68
CA THR A 112 -6.76 1.39 -1.66
C THR A 112 -6.46 2.82 -2.08
N MET A 113 -6.30 3.69 -1.09
CA MET A 113 -5.93 5.09 -1.30
C MET A 113 -4.80 5.48 -0.35
N LEU A 114 -3.81 6.18 -0.91
CA LEU A 114 -2.78 6.85 -0.11
C LEU A 114 -3.25 8.25 0.27
N LEU A 115 -3.14 8.60 1.55
CA LEU A 115 -3.47 9.89 2.13
C LEU A 115 -2.27 10.44 2.90
N GLY A 116 -2.04 11.73 2.85
CA GLY A 116 -0.95 12.35 3.61
C GLY A 116 -0.94 13.86 3.44
N PRO A 117 -0.18 14.58 4.29
CA PRO A 117 -0.08 16.03 4.23
C PRO A 117 0.80 16.49 3.06
N LYS A 118 1.80 15.68 2.69
CA LYS A 118 2.78 15.99 1.64
C LYS A 118 2.53 15.11 0.42
N LEU A 119 2.00 15.72 -0.64
CA LEU A 119 1.71 15.05 -1.91
C LEU A 119 2.42 15.74 -3.06
N TYR A 120 2.83 14.95 -4.05
CA TYR A 120 3.30 15.44 -5.33
C TYR A 120 2.14 16.10 -6.09
N PRO A 121 2.36 17.21 -6.83
CA PRO A 121 3.64 17.85 -7.13
C PRO A 121 4.15 18.86 -6.10
N SER A 122 3.33 19.22 -5.11
CA SER A 122 3.62 20.32 -4.21
C SER A 122 4.79 20.03 -3.26
N GLU A 123 4.88 18.80 -2.76
CA GLU A 123 5.85 18.46 -1.72
C GLU A 123 6.46 17.07 -1.86
N VAL A 124 7.69 16.93 -1.37
CA VAL A 124 8.34 15.62 -1.18
C VAL A 124 7.75 14.97 0.06
N ALA A 125 7.21 13.76 -0.08
CA ALA A 125 6.59 13.05 1.03
C ALA A 125 7.62 12.68 2.10
N VAL A 126 8.74 12.06 1.72
CA VAL A 126 9.80 11.69 2.68
C VAL A 126 11.16 11.81 2.00
N LYS A 127 12.18 12.21 2.76
CA LYS A 127 13.59 12.17 2.33
C LYS A 127 14.31 11.07 3.09
N PHE A 128 14.92 10.13 2.38
CA PHE A 128 15.83 9.13 2.96
C PHE A 128 17.27 9.61 2.75
N ASN A 129 18.02 9.74 3.84
CA ASN A 129 19.42 10.15 3.80
C ASN A 129 20.30 8.91 4.01
N GLY A 130 20.87 8.41 2.91
CA GLY A 130 21.73 7.23 2.91
C GLY A 130 22.99 7.38 3.74
N ALA A 131 23.68 8.53 3.65
CA ALA A 131 24.94 8.76 4.35
C ALA A 131 24.81 8.75 5.88
N ARG A 132 23.65 9.17 6.41
CA ARG A 132 23.40 9.24 7.86
C ARG A 132 22.49 8.14 8.38
N ASN A 133 21.95 7.30 7.49
CA ASN A 133 20.86 6.37 7.79
C ASN A 133 19.70 7.03 8.58
N THR A 134 19.27 8.19 8.10
CA THR A 134 18.20 9.00 8.73
C THR A 134 17.12 9.29 7.69
N MET A 135 15.93 9.66 8.14
CA MET A 135 14.84 10.07 7.22
C MET A 135 14.07 11.27 7.78
N GLU A 136 13.45 12.05 6.90
CA GLU A 136 12.57 13.14 7.33
C GLU A 136 11.39 12.57 8.12
N THR A 137 11.07 13.20 9.27
CA THR A 137 9.92 12.77 10.07
C THR A 137 8.65 13.20 9.36
N ASN A 138 7.85 12.22 8.96
CA ASN A 138 6.57 12.44 8.32
C ASN A 138 5.72 11.17 8.44
N CYS A 139 4.53 11.17 7.87
CA CYS A 139 3.69 10.00 7.75
C CYS A 139 2.91 10.01 6.44
N PHE A 140 2.36 8.84 6.13
CA PHE A 140 1.23 8.72 5.23
C PHE A 140 0.30 7.63 5.76
N MET A 141 -0.91 7.63 5.26
CA MET A 141 -1.95 6.69 5.60
C MET A 141 -2.37 5.93 4.35
N LEU A 142 -2.36 4.62 4.44
CA LEU A 142 -2.97 3.75 3.46
C LEU A 142 -4.37 3.39 3.95
N GLN A 143 -5.38 3.58 3.13
CA GLN A 143 -6.78 3.35 3.48
C GLN A 143 -7.42 2.38 2.48
N ALA A 144 -8.20 1.43 2.98
CA ALA A 144 -9.13 0.61 2.21
C ALA A 144 -10.49 0.67 2.92
N GLU A 145 -11.45 1.38 2.32
CA GLU A 145 -12.75 1.67 2.94
C GLU A 145 -12.60 2.24 4.36
N GLU A 146 -13.06 1.55 5.40
CA GLU A 146 -12.96 1.99 6.80
C GLU A 146 -11.62 1.63 7.45
N HIS A 147 -10.89 0.66 6.90
CA HIS A 147 -9.62 0.21 7.45
C HIS A 147 -8.48 1.12 7.03
N ARG A 148 -7.58 1.39 7.98
CA ARG A 148 -6.46 2.31 7.79
C ARG A 148 -5.19 1.76 8.41
N THR A 149 -4.08 2.02 7.73
CA THR A 149 -2.73 1.81 8.23
C THR A 149 -1.93 3.09 8.11
N LEU A 150 -1.40 3.56 9.24
CA LEU A 150 -0.46 4.66 9.29
C LEU A 150 0.97 4.14 9.11
N PHE A 151 1.69 4.73 8.17
CA PHE A 151 3.13 4.61 8.03
C PHE A 151 3.78 5.85 8.65
N SER A 152 4.56 5.66 9.70
CA SER A 152 5.28 6.72 10.40
C SER A 152 6.78 6.61 10.14
N PHE A 153 7.38 7.68 9.64
CA PHE A 153 8.80 7.83 9.36
C PHE A 153 9.43 8.61 10.51
N PHE A 154 10.52 8.09 11.08
CA PHE A 154 11.22 8.72 12.17
C PHE A 154 12.64 9.08 11.77
N ASN A 155 13.15 10.19 12.29
CA ASN A 155 14.52 10.66 12.08
C ASN A 155 15.61 9.60 12.25
N VAL A 156 15.43 8.62 13.14
CA VAL A 156 16.32 7.48 13.37
C VAL A 156 16.32 6.41 12.25
N GLY A 157 15.72 6.68 11.09
CA GLY A 157 15.73 5.73 9.96
C GLY A 157 14.72 4.58 10.10
N SER A 158 13.75 4.69 11.01
CA SER A 158 12.74 3.65 11.25
C SER A 158 11.41 3.98 10.59
N ILE A 159 10.79 2.96 10.00
CA ILE A 159 9.43 3.00 9.45
C ILE A 159 8.56 2.14 10.36
N LYS A 160 7.56 2.73 11.02
CA LYS A 160 6.62 1.99 11.86
C LYS A 160 5.23 1.97 11.24
N LEU A 161 4.57 0.84 11.37
CA LEU A 161 3.19 0.63 10.91
C LEU A 161 2.26 0.62 12.12
N LYS A 162 1.14 1.33 12.03
CA LYS A 162 0.07 1.28 13.02
C LYS A 162 -1.26 1.07 12.33
N SER A 163 -1.97 0.00 12.69
CA SER A 163 -3.30 -0.31 12.16
C SER A 163 -4.41 0.44 12.90
N ASP A 164 -5.58 0.52 12.27
CA ASP A 164 -6.84 1.03 12.82
C ASP A 164 -6.72 2.44 13.41
N GLN A 165 -5.97 3.31 12.71
CA GLN A 165 -5.76 4.70 13.12
C GLN A 165 -6.87 5.61 12.59
N ALA A 166 -7.20 6.64 13.37
CA ALA A 166 -8.08 7.71 12.94
C ALA A 166 -7.48 8.47 11.74
N ALA A 167 -8.33 9.00 10.84
CA ALA A 167 -7.89 9.78 9.66
C ALA A 167 -6.98 10.96 10.04
N SER A 168 -7.19 11.55 11.22
CA SER A 168 -6.41 12.68 11.73
C SER A 168 -5.02 12.32 12.26
N ALA A 169 -4.66 11.03 12.31
CA ALA A 169 -3.38 10.60 12.85
C ALA A 169 -2.17 11.11 12.05
N CYS A 170 -2.39 11.55 10.80
CA CYS A 170 -1.37 12.04 9.89
C CYS A 170 -1.64 13.47 9.35
N THR A 171 -2.39 14.30 10.10
CA THR A 171 -2.75 15.66 9.67
C THR A 171 -2.26 16.74 10.64
N ARG A 172 -1.04 16.58 11.18
CA ARG A 172 -0.37 17.59 12.01
C ARG A 172 0.87 18.12 11.32
#